data_AF-A0A9N9P0I3-F1
#
_entry.id   AF-A0A9N9P0I3-F1
#
_cell.length_a   1.000
_cell.length_b   1.000
_cell.length_c   1.000
_cell.angle_alpha   90.00
_cell.angle_beta   90.00
_cell.angle_gamma   90.00
#
_symmetry.space_group_name_H-M   'P 1'
#
loop_
_entity.id
_entity.type
_entity.pdbx_description
1 polymer ?
#
loop_
_entity_poly.entity_id
_entity_poly.type
_entity_poly.pdbx_seq_one_letter_code
_entity_poly.pdbx_strand_id
1 'polypeptide(L)'
;SSSEDDKKSSNTEQYLEKNYIIKKSPWAAGRPTPLVNQNDWKGLNVEEVKNLRTSKKGIQVLAFDKDNTLTAPYSNKLHEQFENAWKECQRQFGKENIIIISNSIGTDDDLEYRSAQKVENSLGVSVLRHKYKKPNGGTELITHFASLPPAKIAVIGDRLLTDILFGNMNGMFTIFTKQIITEKGDNKMAAMIRRFEYRILDYLKDRGVKPPPHPLH
;
A
#
# COMPACT_ATOMS: atom_id res chain seq x y z
N SER A 1 19.88 -37.22 -51.62
CA SER A 1 18.61 -36.47 -51.65
C SER A 1 17.83 -36.87 -50.44
N SER A 2 17.74 -35.92 -49.52
CA SER A 2 17.20 -35.98 -48.17
C SER A 2 15.67 -36.09 -48.16
N SER A 3 15.15 -36.89 -47.23
CA SER A 3 13.74 -37.03 -46.89
C SER A 3 13.61 -36.81 -45.39
N GLU A 4 12.92 -35.75 -44.97
CA GLU A 4 12.38 -35.58 -43.62
C GLU A 4 11.29 -34.50 -43.68
N ASP A 5 10.05 -34.99 -43.63
CA ASP A 5 8.92 -34.59 -42.79
C ASP A 5 8.50 -33.12 -42.52
N ASP A 6 7.17 -32.99 -42.43
CA ASP A 6 6.39 -32.08 -41.58
C ASP A 6 6.25 -30.59 -41.95
N LYS A 7 5.25 -30.30 -42.78
CA LYS A 7 4.53 -29.02 -42.75
C LYS A 7 3.31 -29.10 -41.83
N LYS A 8 3.54 -28.86 -40.53
CA LYS A 8 2.47 -28.54 -39.58
C LYS A 8 2.30 -27.02 -39.51
N SER A 9 1.18 -26.52 -40.03
CA SER A 9 0.80 -25.12 -39.86
C SER A 9 0.26 -24.92 -38.45
N SER A 10 0.93 -24.10 -37.64
CA SER A 10 0.32 -23.46 -36.47
C SER A 10 0.93 -22.09 -36.27
N ASN A 11 0.15 -21.07 -36.61
CA ASN A 11 0.40 -19.66 -36.31
C ASN A 11 0.74 -19.52 -34.83
N THR A 12 1.99 -19.16 -34.54
CA THR A 12 2.41 -18.72 -33.21
C THR A 12 2.59 -17.21 -33.30
N GLU A 13 1.64 -16.46 -32.75
CA GLU A 13 1.77 -15.02 -32.60
C GLU A 13 2.96 -14.72 -31.69
N GLN A 14 3.97 -14.12 -32.30
CA GLN A 14 5.21 -13.66 -31.71
C GLN A 14 4.93 -12.35 -30.95
N TYR A 15 4.72 -12.43 -29.64
CA TYR A 15 4.63 -11.23 -28.81
C TYR A 15 6.04 -10.66 -28.60
N LEU A 16 6.24 -9.46 -29.16
CA LEU A 16 7.43 -8.62 -29.07
C LEU A 16 7.99 -8.53 -27.64
N GLU A 17 9.20 -9.05 -27.45
CA GLU A 17 10.04 -8.79 -26.27
C GLU A 17 10.32 -7.29 -26.16
N LYS A 18 9.65 -6.61 -25.23
CA LYS A 18 10.08 -5.28 -24.79
C LYS A 18 11.16 -5.44 -23.71
N ASN A 19 12.41 -5.38 -24.16
CA ASN A 19 13.57 -5.18 -23.31
C ASN A 19 13.46 -3.83 -22.58
N TYR A 20 13.18 -3.86 -21.27
CA TYR A 20 13.24 -2.66 -20.43
C TYR A 20 14.52 -2.70 -19.58
N ILE A 21 15.36 -1.69 -19.76
CA ILE A 21 16.50 -1.41 -18.91
C ILE A 21 15.97 -0.79 -17.62
N ILE A 22 16.10 -1.51 -16.49
CA ILE A 22 15.78 -1.00 -15.16
C ILE A 22 16.84 0.05 -14.80
N LYS A 23 16.48 1.33 -14.82
CA LYS A 23 17.29 2.37 -14.18
C LYS A 23 16.85 2.51 -12.72
N LYS A 24 17.83 2.53 -11.83
CA LYS A 24 17.70 2.89 -10.41
C LYS A 24 16.88 4.19 -10.30
N SER A 25 15.87 4.23 -9.43
CA SER A 25 15.09 5.45 -9.18
C SER A 25 16.08 6.58 -8.80
N PRO A 26 16.13 7.69 -9.56
CA PRO A 26 17.06 8.79 -9.27
C PRO A 26 16.69 9.59 -8.00
N TRP A 27 15.65 9.19 -7.27
CA TRP A 27 15.04 9.99 -6.20
C TRP A 27 15.46 9.60 -4.77
N ALA A 28 16.56 8.87 -4.62
CA ALA A 28 17.28 8.75 -3.34
C ALA A 28 18.00 10.08 -2.95
N ALA A 29 17.97 11.10 -3.80
CA ALA A 29 18.53 12.42 -3.55
C ALA A 29 17.53 13.55 -3.93
N GLY A 30 16.48 13.73 -3.13
CA GLY A 30 15.61 14.91 -3.21
C GLY A 30 14.11 14.61 -3.18
N ARG A 31 13.45 15.04 -2.09
CA ARG A 31 12.01 15.15 -1.80
C ARG A 31 11.08 14.16 -2.55
N PRO A 32 10.66 13.06 -1.91
CA PRO A 32 9.75 12.12 -2.53
C PRO A 32 8.36 12.76 -2.65
N THR A 33 7.77 12.67 -3.85
CA THR A 33 6.42 13.19 -4.12
C THR A 33 5.43 12.03 -4.01
N PRO A 34 4.33 12.16 -3.25
CA PRO A 34 3.30 11.13 -3.19
C PRO A 34 2.52 11.13 -4.51
N LEU A 35 2.67 10.06 -5.29
CA LEU A 35 2.01 9.89 -6.58
C LEU A 35 1.15 8.63 -6.53
N VAL A 36 -0.03 8.69 -7.14
CA VAL A 36 -1.08 7.66 -7.04
C VAL A 36 -1.53 7.26 -8.44
N ASN A 37 -1.79 5.97 -8.68
CA ASN A 37 -2.31 5.49 -9.97
C ASN A 37 -3.86 5.61 -10.00
N GLN A 38 -4.46 5.84 -11.17
CA GLN A 38 -5.89 6.18 -11.30
C GLN A 38 -6.88 5.09 -10.82
N ASN A 39 -6.43 3.84 -10.69
CA ASN A 39 -7.31 2.71 -10.32
C ASN A 39 -7.62 2.64 -8.80
N ASP A 40 -6.96 3.44 -7.96
CA ASP A 40 -7.03 3.32 -6.48
C ASP A 40 -8.26 4.00 -5.81
N TRP A 41 -9.32 4.32 -6.56
CA TRP A 41 -10.34 5.31 -6.14
C TRP A 41 -11.53 4.77 -5.33
N LYS A 42 -11.75 3.45 -5.27
CA LYS A 42 -12.94 2.85 -4.62
C LYS A 42 -12.69 2.17 -3.27
N GLY A 43 -11.49 2.31 -2.69
CA GLY A 43 -11.10 1.55 -1.50
C GLY A 43 -10.83 0.08 -1.83
N LEU A 44 -10.49 -0.74 -0.83
CA LEU A 44 -10.21 -2.16 -1.08
C LEU A 44 -11.49 -2.91 -1.41
N ASN A 45 -11.59 -3.40 -2.65
CA ASN A 45 -12.60 -4.38 -3.01
C ASN A 45 -12.04 -5.82 -2.96
N VAL A 46 -12.92 -6.81 -2.81
CA VAL A 46 -12.56 -8.23 -2.67
C VAL A 46 -11.78 -8.76 -3.87
N GLU A 47 -12.08 -8.27 -5.08
CA GLU A 47 -11.46 -8.75 -6.32
C GLU A 47 -10.05 -8.18 -6.52
N GLU A 48 -9.85 -6.91 -6.17
CA GLU A 48 -8.55 -6.24 -6.11
C GLU A 48 -7.63 -6.97 -5.13
N VAL A 49 -8.14 -7.34 -3.94
CA VAL A 49 -7.38 -8.11 -2.95
C VAL A 49 -6.88 -9.44 -3.51
N LYS A 50 -7.74 -10.16 -4.25
CA LYS A 50 -7.32 -11.41 -4.92
C LYS A 50 -6.22 -11.16 -5.94
N ASN A 51 -6.39 -10.13 -6.77
CA ASN A 51 -5.47 -9.78 -7.84
C ASN A 51 -4.09 -9.32 -7.33
N LEU A 52 -4.02 -8.69 -6.15
CA LEU A 52 -2.76 -8.28 -5.53
C LEU A 52 -1.82 -9.47 -5.29
N ARG A 53 -2.35 -10.62 -4.87
CA ARG A 53 -1.55 -11.83 -4.55
C ARG A 53 -1.27 -12.69 -5.78
N THR A 54 -2.22 -12.83 -6.70
CA THR A 54 -2.15 -13.81 -7.82
C THR A 54 -1.37 -13.33 -9.04
N SER A 55 -1.00 -12.05 -9.13
CA SER A 55 -0.17 -11.57 -10.24
C SER A 55 1.22 -12.26 -10.24
N LYS A 56 1.83 -12.48 -11.43
CA LYS A 56 3.18 -13.10 -11.58
C LYS A 56 4.28 -12.38 -10.78
N LYS A 57 3.99 -11.17 -10.30
CA LYS A 57 4.86 -10.32 -9.50
C LYS A 57 4.23 -9.97 -8.13
N GLY A 58 3.31 -10.79 -7.63
CA GLY A 58 2.39 -10.50 -6.53
C GLY A 58 2.99 -9.95 -5.24
N ILE A 59 2.22 -9.07 -4.62
CA ILE A 59 2.42 -8.54 -3.27
C ILE A 59 2.30 -9.69 -2.28
N GLN A 60 3.16 -9.68 -1.25
CA GLN A 60 3.19 -10.71 -0.22
C GLN A 60 2.78 -10.17 1.15
N VAL A 61 3.00 -8.89 1.42
CA VAL A 61 2.66 -8.25 2.69
C VAL A 61 1.77 -7.05 2.46
N LEU A 62 0.77 -6.89 3.31
CA LEU A 62 -0.09 -5.70 3.35
C LEU A 62 0.16 -4.92 4.64
N ALA A 63 0.57 -3.66 4.50
CA ALA A 63 0.77 -2.71 5.57
C ALA A 63 -0.33 -1.65 5.53
N PHE A 64 -1.30 -1.75 6.43
CA PHE A 64 -2.44 -0.86 6.48
C PHE A 64 -2.23 0.30 7.45
N ASP A 65 -2.58 1.50 7.01
CA ASP A 65 -2.96 2.55 7.91
C ASP A 65 -4.26 2.20 8.68
N LYS A 66 -4.47 2.82 9.83
CA LYS A 66 -5.61 2.56 10.71
C LYS A 66 -6.73 3.58 10.54
N ASP A 67 -6.48 4.81 10.97
CA ASP A 67 -7.51 5.85 11.13
C ASP A 67 -7.94 6.38 9.76
N ASN A 68 -9.24 6.40 9.48
CA ASN A 68 -9.81 6.74 8.17
C ASN A 68 -9.49 5.76 7.02
N THR A 69 -8.66 4.76 7.26
CA THR A 69 -8.36 3.67 6.31
C THR A 69 -9.17 2.41 6.64
N LEU A 70 -9.00 1.84 7.84
CA LEU A 70 -9.74 0.63 8.29
C LEU A 70 -10.81 0.95 9.33
N THR A 71 -10.57 1.96 10.17
CA THR A 71 -11.44 2.33 11.29
C THR A 71 -11.83 3.79 11.21
N ALA A 72 -13.00 4.14 11.78
CA ALA A 72 -13.33 5.54 12.01
C ALA A 72 -12.24 6.20 12.89
N PRO A 73 -12.03 7.52 12.82
CA PRO A 73 -11.02 8.21 13.63
C PRO A 73 -11.08 7.80 15.11
N TYR A 74 -9.95 7.38 15.67
CA TYR A 74 -9.79 6.97 17.07
C TYR A 74 -10.62 5.74 17.50
N SER A 75 -11.31 5.07 16.57
CA SER A 75 -11.99 3.80 16.82
C SER A 75 -11.02 2.64 16.75
N ASN A 76 -11.22 1.62 17.60
CA ASN A 76 -10.48 0.36 17.54
C ASN A 76 -11.18 -0.71 16.71
N LYS A 77 -12.42 -0.46 16.28
CA LYS A 77 -13.24 -1.42 15.53
C LYS A 77 -13.12 -1.19 14.03
N LEU A 78 -13.06 -2.28 13.27
CA LEU A 78 -13.19 -2.26 11.82
C LEU A 78 -14.50 -1.57 11.43
N HIS A 79 -14.45 -0.73 10.41
CA HIS A 79 -15.68 -0.17 9.85
C HIS A 79 -16.45 -1.25 9.09
N GLU A 80 -17.77 -1.34 9.31
CA GLU A 80 -18.64 -2.41 8.82
C GLU A 80 -18.52 -2.64 7.30
N GLN A 81 -18.37 -1.55 6.54
CA GLN A 81 -18.22 -1.59 5.08
C GLN A 81 -17.01 -2.42 4.59
N PHE A 82 -16.01 -2.63 5.45
CA PHE A 82 -14.78 -3.33 5.10
C PHE A 82 -14.73 -4.78 5.59
N GLU A 83 -15.75 -5.29 6.29
CA GLU A 83 -15.71 -6.63 6.89
C GLU A 83 -15.39 -7.74 5.88
N ASN A 84 -16.06 -7.72 4.72
CA ASN A 84 -15.87 -8.75 3.70
C ASN A 84 -14.48 -8.66 3.06
N ALA A 85 -14.03 -7.44 2.72
CA ALA A 85 -12.70 -7.22 2.16
C ALA A 85 -11.61 -7.61 3.17
N TRP A 86 -11.78 -7.28 4.46
CA TRP A 86 -10.84 -7.61 5.51
C TRP A 86 -10.71 -9.13 5.73
N LYS A 87 -11.83 -9.85 5.78
CA LYS A 87 -11.85 -11.32 5.84
C LYS A 87 -11.13 -11.93 4.63
N GLU A 88 -11.37 -11.39 3.43
CA GLU A 88 -10.67 -11.85 2.23
C GLU A 88 -9.18 -11.55 2.28
N CYS A 89 -8.76 -10.36 2.76
CA CYS A 89 -7.35 -10.04 2.96
C CYS A 89 -6.69 -11.09 3.87
N GLN A 90 -7.28 -11.36 5.03
CA GLN A 90 -6.75 -12.35 5.99
C GLN A 90 -6.67 -13.74 5.37
N ARG A 91 -7.69 -14.15 4.60
CA ARG A 91 -7.72 -15.46 3.93
C ARG A 91 -6.67 -15.58 2.84
N GLN A 92 -6.47 -14.53 2.06
CA GLN A 92 -5.53 -14.53 0.94
C GLN A 92 -4.10 -14.39 1.44
N PHE A 93 -3.83 -13.46 2.34
CA PHE A 93 -2.47 -13.11 2.75
C PHE A 93 -1.95 -13.95 3.91
N GLY A 94 -2.83 -14.44 4.79
CA GLY A 94 -2.44 -14.90 6.12
C GLY A 94 -2.31 -13.72 7.06
N LYS A 95 -2.73 -13.88 8.32
CA LYS A 95 -2.73 -12.80 9.32
C LYS A 95 -1.32 -12.31 9.65
N GLU A 96 -0.33 -13.19 9.54
CA GLU A 96 1.09 -12.93 9.73
C GLU A 96 1.71 -12.05 8.64
N ASN A 97 1.09 -11.97 7.47
CA ASN A 97 1.53 -11.12 6.35
C ASN A 97 0.69 -9.84 6.23
N ILE A 98 -0.11 -9.53 7.26
CA ILE A 98 -0.87 -8.29 7.36
C ILE A 98 -0.42 -7.58 8.62
N ILE A 99 -0.10 -6.31 8.49
CA ILE A 99 0.33 -5.47 9.61
C ILE A 99 -0.36 -4.12 9.56
N ILE A 100 -0.60 -3.55 10.73
CA ILE A 100 -1.11 -2.19 10.87
C ILE A 100 0.05 -1.25 11.22
N ILE A 101 0.16 -0.12 10.53
CA ILE A 101 1.13 0.94 10.80
C ILE A 101 0.38 2.24 10.99
N SER A 102 0.48 2.84 12.17
CA SER A 102 -0.30 4.04 12.50
C SER A 102 0.57 5.12 13.13
N ASN A 103 0.24 6.38 12.87
CA ASN A 103 0.88 7.51 13.55
C ASN A 103 0.29 7.82 14.93
N SER A 104 -0.80 7.13 15.31
CA SER A 104 -1.54 7.34 16.55
C SER A 104 -1.38 6.20 17.58
N ILE A 105 -0.89 5.03 17.16
CA ILE A 105 -0.71 3.83 18.00
C ILE A 105 0.55 3.07 17.59
N GLY A 106 1.10 2.24 18.48
CA GLY A 106 2.31 1.46 18.17
C GLY A 106 3.61 2.27 18.20
N THR A 107 3.53 3.55 18.56
CA THR A 107 4.68 4.44 18.81
C THR A 107 4.97 4.57 20.30
N ASP A 108 6.09 5.22 20.65
CA ASP A 108 6.47 5.52 22.05
C ASP A 108 5.39 6.32 22.82
N ASP A 109 4.51 7.03 22.11
CA ASP A 109 3.35 7.73 22.71
C ASP A 109 2.24 6.77 23.22
N ASP A 110 2.23 5.50 22.78
CA ASP A 110 1.28 4.48 23.23
C ASP A 110 1.86 3.75 24.45
N LEU A 111 1.59 4.30 25.64
CA LEU A 111 2.08 3.75 26.90
C LEU A 111 1.79 2.25 27.02
N GLU A 112 2.85 1.46 27.15
CA GLU A 112 2.82 -0.02 27.22
C GLU A 112 2.09 -0.69 26.04
N TYR A 113 1.92 0.02 24.92
CA TYR A 113 1.23 -0.43 23.72
C TYR A 113 -0.22 -0.90 23.94
N ARG A 114 -0.91 -0.35 24.95
CA ARG A 114 -2.27 -0.76 25.31
C ARG A 114 -3.27 -0.48 24.19
N SER A 115 -3.10 0.61 23.46
CA SER A 115 -3.98 0.95 22.34
C SER A 115 -3.74 0.04 21.16
N ALA A 116 -2.48 -0.25 20.85
CA ALA A 116 -2.10 -1.25 19.87
C ALA A 116 -2.71 -2.62 20.19
N GLN A 117 -2.59 -3.12 21.43
CA GLN A 117 -3.18 -4.40 21.85
C GLN A 117 -4.70 -4.46 21.64
N LYS A 118 -5.43 -3.37 21.91
CA LYS A 118 -6.88 -3.31 21.66
C LYS A 118 -7.20 -3.44 20.18
N VAL A 119 -6.41 -2.81 19.32
CA VAL A 119 -6.57 -2.89 17.86
C VAL A 119 -6.20 -4.28 17.35
N GLU A 120 -5.13 -4.88 17.87
CA GLU A 120 -4.72 -6.26 17.55
C GLU A 120 -5.83 -7.26 17.88
N ASN A 121 -6.41 -7.14 19.08
CA ASN A 121 -7.53 -7.98 19.51
C ASN A 121 -8.78 -7.77 18.63
N SER A 122 -9.04 -6.54 18.18
CA SER A 122 -10.23 -6.24 17.37
C SER A 122 -10.08 -6.63 15.90
N LEU A 123 -8.90 -6.43 15.31
CA LEU A 123 -8.67 -6.63 13.88
C LEU A 123 -8.04 -7.99 13.57
N GLY A 124 -7.47 -8.65 14.59
CA GLY A 124 -6.91 -9.99 14.51
C GLY A 124 -5.58 -10.07 13.75
N VAL A 125 -4.83 -8.97 13.68
CA VAL A 125 -3.51 -8.85 13.05
C VAL A 125 -2.62 -7.96 13.91
N SER A 126 -1.31 -8.06 13.74
CA SER A 126 -0.33 -7.30 14.53
C SER A 126 -0.31 -5.82 14.15
N VAL A 127 -0.03 -4.96 15.14
CA VAL A 127 0.32 -3.55 14.93
C VAL A 127 1.85 -3.45 14.97
N LEU A 128 2.46 -2.78 13.99
CA LEU A 128 3.89 -2.54 14.01
C LEU A 128 4.24 -1.71 15.24
N ARG A 129 5.26 -2.14 15.99
CA ARG A 129 5.88 -1.31 17.03
C ARG A 129 7.02 -0.54 16.38
N HIS A 130 6.98 0.79 16.41
CA HIS A 130 7.95 1.63 15.71
C HIS A 130 8.23 2.93 16.45
N LYS A 131 9.46 3.42 16.35
CA LYS A 131 9.89 4.63 17.07
C LYS A 131 9.44 5.89 16.35
N TYR A 132 9.57 5.90 15.02
CA TYR A 132 9.31 7.08 14.21
C TYR A 132 7.95 6.98 13.51
N LYS A 133 7.22 8.10 13.48
CA LYS A 133 5.95 8.22 12.76
C LYS A 133 6.18 8.34 11.25
N LYS A 134 5.25 7.80 10.46
CA LYS A 134 5.17 8.00 9.00
C LYS A 134 5.15 9.51 8.69
N PRO A 135 5.89 9.99 7.68
CA PRO A 135 6.55 9.21 6.62
C PRO A 135 7.94 8.64 6.97
N ASN A 136 8.43 8.82 8.20
CA ASN A 136 9.68 8.23 8.66
C ASN A 136 9.44 6.82 9.24
N GLY A 137 10.52 6.09 9.59
CA GLY A 137 10.41 4.79 10.27
C GLY A 137 10.13 3.59 9.36
N GLY A 138 10.50 3.68 8.08
CA GLY A 138 10.34 2.56 7.14
C GLY A 138 11.25 1.37 7.42
N THR A 139 12.38 1.61 8.09
CA THR A 139 13.35 0.58 8.46
C THR A 139 12.73 -0.46 9.37
N GLU A 140 11.92 -0.05 10.36
CA GLU A 140 11.25 -0.98 11.28
C GLU A 140 10.35 -1.97 10.54
N LEU A 141 9.59 -1.50 9.53
CA LEU A 141 8.75 -2.38 8.72
C LEU A 141 9.59 -3.33 7.85
N ILE A 142 10.63 -2.81 7.19
CA ILE A 142 11.51 -3.62 6.34
C ILE A 142 12.22 -4.69 7.19
N THR A 143 12.68 -4.34 8.38
CA THR A 143 13.31 -5.28 9.31
C THR A 143 12.32 -6.32 9.81
N HIS A 144 11.06 -5.94 10.08
CA HIS A 144 10.01 -6.90 10.46
C HIS A 144 9.79 -7.98 9.38
N PHE A 145 9.89 -7.60 8.10
CA PHE A 145 9.75 -8.50 6.96
C PHE A 145 11.08 -8.69 6.20
N ALA A 146 12.19 -8.85 6.92
CA ALA A 146 13.55 -8.86 6.35
C ALA A 146 13.81 -9.95 5.28
N SER A 147 12.98 -10.99 5.23
CA SER A 147 13.05 -12.04 4.20
C SER A 147 12.53 -11.59 2.83
N LEU A 148 11.89 -10.41 2.74
CA LEU A 148 11.22 -9.93 1.54
C LEU A 148 11.84 -8.63 1.04
N PRO A 149 11.95 -8.45 -0.29
CA PRO A 149 12.31 -7.15 -0.85
C PRO A 149 11.16 -6.15 -0.60
N PRO A 150 11.44 -4.85 -0.33
CA PRO A 150 10.41 -3.84 -0.04
C PRO A 150 9.32 -3.75 -1.10
N ALA A 151 9.64 -4.01 -2.37
CA ALA A 151 8.68 -4.02 -3.48
C ALA A 151 7.55 -5.06 -3.30
N LYS A 152 7.72 -6.07 -2.43
CA LYS A 152 6.70 -7.09 -2.13
C LYS A 152 5.74 -6.67 -1.01
N ILE A 153 5.96 -5.50 -0.41
CA ILE A 153 5.11 -4.89 0.61
C ILE A 153 4.24 -3.84 -0.08
N ALA A 154 2.93 -3.88 0.17
CA ALA A 154 2.02 -2.81 -0.20
C ALA A 154 1.63 -2.00 1.03
N VAL A 155 1.78 -0.68 0.97
CA VAL A 155 1.31 0.27 1.98
C VAL A 155 -0.02 0.83 1.52
N ILE A 156 -1.04 0.74 2.37
CA ILE A 156 -2.41 1.17 2.07
C ILE A 156 -2.82 2.24 3.08
N GLY A 157 -3.24 3.42 2.62
CA GLY A 157 -3.74 4.46 3.53
C GLY A 157 -4.38 5.68 2.85
N ASP A 158 -4.98 6.56 3.67
CA ASP A 158 -5.75 7.73 3.22
C ASP A 158 -4.94 9.02 3.09
N ARG A 159 -3.65 9.03 3.47
CA ARG A 159 -2.80 10.21 3.48
C ARG A 159 -1.69 10.14 2.44
N LEU A 160 -1.54 11.22 1.67
CA LEU A 160 -0.48 11.34 0.69
C LEU A 160 0.87 11.58 1.37
N LEU A 161 0.94 12.54 2.30
CA LEU A 161 2.22 12.94 2.90
C LEU A 161 2.71 12.00 4.01
N THR A 162 1.91 11.03 4.44
CA THR A 162 2.34 9.99 5.37
C THR A 162 2.37 8.64 4.70
N ASP A 163 1.25 8.08 4.27
CA ASP A 163 1.19 6.66 3.87
C ASP A 163 1.83 6.42 2.51
N ILE A 164 1.41 7.20 1.51
CA ILE A 164 1.95 7.08 0.15
C ILE A 164 3.41 7.52 0.11
N LEU A 165 3.73 8.61 0.82
CA LEU A 165 5.09 9.09 0.93
C LEU A 165 6.00 8.05 1.63
N PHE A 166 5.53 7.44 2.72
CA PHE A 166 6.23 6.38 3.44
C PHE A 166 6.53 5.18 2.53
N GLY A 167 5.54 4.65 1.81
CA GLY A 167 5.78 3.52 0.92
C GLY A 167 6.76 3.86 -0.20
N ASN A 168 6.58 5.03 -0.83
CA ASN A 168 7.45 5.49 -1.92
C ASN A 168 8.91 5.70 -1.47
N MET A 169 9.12 6.29 -0.28
CA MET A 169 10.45 6.49 0.30
C MET A 169 11.23 5.19 0.52
N ASN A 170 10.50 4.09 0.71
CA ASN A 170 11.07 2.80 1.07
C ASN A 170 10.97 1.76 -0.07
N GLY A 171 10.59 2.18 -1.28
CA GLY A 171 10.50 1.31 -2.46
C GLY A 171 9.40 0.26 -2.38
N MET A 172 8.34 0.54 -1.63
CA MET A 172 7.16 -0.31 -1.47
C MET A 172 6.07 0.06 -2.50
N PHE A 173 5.15 -0.87 -2.75
CA PHE A 173 3.94 -0.56 -3.49
C PHE A 173 3.01 0.29 -2.63
N THR A 174 2.25 1.21 -3.22
CA THR A 174 1.33 2.08 -2.47
C THR A 174 -0.06 2.04 -3.07
N ILE A 175 -1.08 2.00 -2.19
CA ILE A 175 -2.49 2.06 -2.55
C ILE A 175 -3.11 3.21 -1.76
N PHE A 176 -3.65 4.19 -2.45
CA PHE A 176 -4.22 5.38 -1.83
C PHE A 176 -5.74 5.29 -1.70
N THR A 177 -6.25 5.22 -0.48
CA THR A 177 -7.68 5.20 -0.21
C THR A 177 -8.24 6.61 -0.11
N LYS A 178 -8.57 7.23 -1.26
CA LYS A 178 -9.08 8.62 -1.29
C LYS A 178 -10.39 8.79 -0.50
N GLN A 179 -11.25 7.77 -0.47
CA GLN A 179 -12.50 7.79 0.29
C GLN A 179 -12.22 7.43 1.74
N ILE A 180 -12.26 8.43 2.61
CA ILE A 180 -12.20 8.25 4.06
C ILE A 180 -13.54 7.82 4.62
N ILE A 181 -13.53 7.15 5.76
CA ILE A 181 -14.75 6.76 6.47
C ILE A 181 -15.55 7.99 6.90
N THR A 182 -14.93 8.97 7.57
CA THR A 182 -15.64 10.15 8.07
C THR A 182 -14.69 11.28 8.47
N GLU A 183 -15.06 12.53 8.19
CA GLU A 183 -14.38 13.70 8.79
C GLU A 183 -14.86 13.96 10.24
N LYS A 184 -15.99 13.37 10.66
CA LYS A 184 -16.57 13.61 11.99
C LYS A 184 -15.69 12.98 13.07
N GLY A 185 -15.24 13.80 14.02
CA GLY A 185 -14.38 13.36 15.11
C GLY A 185 -12.89 13.30 14.76
N ASP A 186 -12.52 13.62 13.51
CA ASP A 186 -11.12 13.79 13.12
C ASP A 186 -10.57 15.13 13.65
N ASN A 187 -9.26 15.21 13.83
CA ASN A 187 -8.59 16.44 14.23
C ASN A 187 -8.75 17.51 13.12
N LYS A 188 -9.25 18.70 13.49
CA LYS A 188 -9.47 19.82 12.55
C LYS A 188 -8.22 20.18 11.74
N MET A 189 -7.04 20.12 12.37
CA MET A 189 -5.77 20.36 11.68
C MET A 189 -5.46 19.24 10.69
N ALA A 190 -5.70 17.97 11.07
CA ALA A 190 -5.50 16.83 10.19
C ALA A 190 -6.42 16.91 8.95
N ALA A 191 -7.68 17.27 9.15
CA ALA A 191 -8.65 17.48 8.06
C ALA A 191 -8.22 18.63 7.12
N MET A 192 -7.71 19.74 7.67
CA MET A 192 -7.19 20.85 6.86
C MET A 192 -5.99 20.40 6.01
N ILE A 193 -5.03 19.69 6.59
CA ILE A 193 -3.87 19.16 5.85
C ILE A 193 -4.35 18.18 4.77
N ARG A 194 -5.33 17.31 5.05
CA ARG A 194 -5.88 16.38 4.04
C ARG A 194 -6.42 17.12 2.81
N ARG A 195 -7.15 18.22 3.04
CA ARG A 195 -7.68 19.07 1.95
C ARG A 195 -6.55 19.70 1.13
N PHE A 196 -5.47 20.11 1.79
CA PHE A 196 -4.29 20.62 1.11
C PHE A 196 -3.56 19.54 0.30
N GLU A 197 -3.45 18.32 0.84
CA GLU A 197 -2.90 17.15 0.14
C GLU A 197 -3.66 16.86 -1.16
N TYR A 198 -5.00 16.89 -1.14
CA TYR A 198 -5.79 16.70 -2.35
C TYR A 198 -5.51 17.77 -3.41
N ARG A 199 -5.34 19.04 -3.01
CA ARG A 199 -4.97 20.12 -3.95
C ARG A 199 -3.59 19.90 -4.57
N ILE A 200 -2.63 19.42 -3.79
CA ILE A 200 -1.31 19.04 -4.32
C ILE A 200 -1.46 17.93 -5.36
N LEU A 201 -2.25 16.89 -5.06
CA LEU A 201 -2.46 15.78 -5.98
C LEU A 201 -3.11 16.24 -7.29
N ASP A 202 -4.15 17.06 -7.21
CA ASP A 202 -4.85 17.59 -8.39
C ASP A 202 -3.89 18.45 -9.22
N TYR A 203 -3.13 19.33 -8.58
CA TYR A 203 -2.10 20.15 -9.24
C TYR A 203 -1.02 19.32 -9.96
N LEU A 204 -0.54 18.24 -9.33
CA LEU A 204 0.45 17.35 -9.93
C LEU A 204 -0.13 16.59 -11.13
N LYS A 205 -1.39 16.14 -11.03
CA LYS A 205 -2.12 15.47 -12.12
C LYS A 205 -2.34 16.39 -13.31
N ASP A 206 -2.75 17.64 -13.07
CA ASP A 206 -2.96 18.64 -14.12
C ASP A 206 -1.67 18.93 -14.90
N ARG A 207 -0.52 18.75 -14.25
CA ARG A 207 0.81 18.89 -14.87
C ARG A 207 1.35 17.60 -15.50
N GLY A 208 0.54 16.55 -15.56
CA GLY A 208 0.91 15.27 -16.16
C GLY A 208 2.01 14.51 -15.39
N VAL A 209 2.23 14.84 -14.12
CA VAL A 209 3.20 14.10 -13.27
C VAL A 209 2.65 12.69 -13.03
N LYS A 210 3.41 11.69 -13.46
CA LYS A 210 3.03 10.27 -13.31
C LYS A 210 3.81 9.61 -12.18
N PRO A 211 3.18 8.68 -11.43
CA PRO A 211 3.91 7.88 -10.44
C PRO A 211 5.09 7.15 -11.10
N PRO A 212 6.21 6.96 -10.38
CA PRO A 212 7.30 6.14 -10.87
C PRO A 212 6.79 4.71 -11.10
N PRO A 213 7.27 4.02 -12.16
CA PRO A 213 6.90 2.64 -12.39
C PRO A 213 7.37 1.79 -11.21
N HIS A 214 6.50 0.92 -10.70
CA HIS A 214 6.88 0.02 -9.64
C HIS A 214 7.56 -1.20 -10.29
N PRO A 215 8.64 -1.78 -9.74
CA PRO A 215 9.32 -2.92 -10.39
C PRO A 215 8.39 -4.12 -10.70
N LEU A 216 7.28 -4.19 -9.95
CA LEU A 216 6.26 -5.22 -10.07
C LEU A 216 5.04 -4.82 -10.92
N HIS A 217 4.84 -3.52 -11.22
CA HIS A 217 3.65 -2.99 -11.91
C HIS A 217 3.97 -1.82 -12.84
#